data_AF-A0AAJ2VFG2-F1
#
_entry.id   AF-A0AAJ2VFG2-F1
#
_cell.length_a   1.000
_cell.length_b   1.000
_cell.length_c   1.000
_cell.angle_alpha   90.00
_cell.angle_beta   90.00
_cell.angle_gamma   90.00
#
_symmetry.space_group_name_H-M   'P 1'
#
loop_
_entity.id
_entity.type
_entity.pdbx_description
1 polymer ?
#
loop_
_entity_poly.entity_id
_entity_poly.type
_entity_poly.pdbx_seq_one_letter_code
_entity_poly.pdbx_strand_id
1 'polypeptide(L)'
;MGSDYSCLTRHPLDKQHIKLTYVTHFYCNQNNMDSVTSLLRKYEQLPEDIRTAVEFVIVDDGSPIEYEVGEFDLNITWLRIKEDIRWNQAGARNLGVTYAKSDKFFVTDLDHELPEETFRYLIKLKNPGRKFYKIYRKSREDGIVRRGKVYNTGERYYGHPNTFFMSRARFMRFFGYDEEFAGNYGSEDFRFVKYQKYHGSQQQYLPKRICCFERNVDRDGSYHSLQRDLADNTPIDLRKKEECELFGDEYGQSRIFLNFTWEIKYRHNKRPVTLPPFNKCWKSLWWFRYLFEPLSR
;
A
#
# COMPACT_ATOMS: atom_id res chain seq x y z
N MET A 1 -39.54 5.48 -14.35
CA MET A 1 -38.84 4.24 -14.75
C MET A 1 -37.99 3.77 -13.58
N GLY A 2 -38.49 2.82 -12.80
CA GLY A 2 -37.65 2.10 -11.84
C GLY A 2 -36.81 1.13 -12.66
N SER A 3 -35.51 1.39 -12.79
CA SER A 3 -34.63 0.44 -13.45
C SER A 3 -34.42 -0.75 -12.53
N ASP A 4 -34.55 -1.97 -13.03
CA ASP A 4 -34.10 -3.24 -12.43
C ASP A 4 -32.57 -3.28 -12.30
N TYR A 5 -32.00 -2.27 -11.66
CA TYR A 5 -30.57 -2.12 -11.51
C TYR A 5 -30.16 -2.94 -10.28
N SER A 6 -29.52 -4.08 -10.54
CA SER A 6 -29.04 -5.04 -9.53
C SER A 6 -27.51 -5.09 -9.52
N CYS A 7 -26.91 -5.44 -8.39
CA CYS A 7 -25.47 -5.73 -8.32
C CYS A 7 -25.08 -6.97 -9.15
N LEU A 8 -26.05 -7.85 -9.45
CA LEU A 8 -25.84 -9.09 -10.20
C LEU A 8 -25.68 -8.86 -11.72
N THR A 9 -26.21 -7.76 -12.26
CA THR A 9 -26.09 -7.44 -13.69
C THR A 9 -24.72 -6.87 -14.08
N ARG A 10 -23.82 -6.67 -13.10
CA ARG A 10 -22.48 -6.10 -13.32
C ARG A 10 -21.46 -7.15 -13.70
N HIS A 11 -20.58 -6.79 -14.64
CA HIS A 11 -19.46 -7.61 -15.09
C HIS A 11 -18.70 -8.25 -13.90
N PRO A 12 -18.37 -9.56 -13.91
CA PRO A 12 -17.71 -10.28 -12.81
C PRO A 12 -16.53 -9.54 -12.17
N LEU A 13 -15.72 -8.87 -12.99
CA LEU A 13 -14.52 -8.12 -12.59
C LEU A 13 -14.78 -6.66 -12.14
N ASP A 14 -16.02 -6.18 -12.11
CA ASP A 14 -16.33 -4.84 -11.63
C ASP A 14 -15.97 -4.67 -10.14
N LYS A 15 -15.30 -3.56 -9.83
CA LYS A 15 -14.78 -3.23 -8.49
C LYS A 15 -15.08 -1.78 -8.07
N GLN A 16 -16.08 -1.13 -8.66
CA GLN A 16 -16.45 0.27 -8.32
C GLN A 16 -16.86 0.48 -6.85
N HIS A 17 -17.18 -0.60 -6.14
CA HIS A 17 -17.56 -0.58 -4.74
C HIS A 17 -16.35 -0.43 -3.81
N ILE A 18 -15.14 -0.79 -4.25
CA ILE A 18 -13.89 -0.62 -3.50
C ILE A 18 -13.65 0.86 -3.21
N LYS A 19 -13.28 1.16 -1.96
CA LYS A 19 -13.03 2.51 -1.42
C LYS A 19 -11.62 2.71 -0.91
N LEU A 20 -10.89 1.62 -0.68
CA LEU A 20 -9.52 1.61 -0.21
C LEU A 20 -8.82 0.39 -0.80
N THR A 21 -7.60 0.55 -1.26
CA THR A 21 -6.72 -0.60 -1.52
C THR A 21 -5.65 -0.65 -0.42
N TYR A 22 -5.56 -1.78 0.27
CA TYR A 22 -4.46 -2.15 1.14
C TYR A 22 -3.43 -2.92 0.31
N VAL A 23 -2.19 -2.44 0.28
CA VAL A 23 -1.07 -3.05 -0.44
C VAL A 23 -0.05 -3.53 0.57
N THR A 24 0.35 -4.80 0.44
CA THR A 24 1.53 -5.32 1.11
C THR A 24 2.28 -6.26 0.17
N HIS A 25 3.51 -6.57 0.53
CA HIS A 25 4.37 -7.46 -0.23
C HIS A 25 5.15 -8.33 0.75
N PHE A 26 5.65 -9.44 0.26
CA PHE A 26 6.46 -10.35 1.03
C PHE A 26 7.47 -11.03 0.12
N TYR A 27 8.57 -11.48 0.73
CA TYR A 27 9.50 -12.41 0.15
C TYR A 27 9.68 -13.53 1.17
N CYS A 28 9.54 -14.77 0.74
CA CYS A 28 9.63 -15.93 1.62
C CYS A 28 10.59 -16.94 1.00
N ASN A 29 11.74 -17.15 1.64
CA ASN A 29 12.69 -18.20 1.29
C ASN A 29 12.63 -19.37 2.28
N GLN A 30 11.58 -19.43 3.10
CA GLN A 30 11.36 -20.46 4.11
C GLN A 30 10.06 -21.18 3.78
N ASN A 31 9.94 -22.47 4.10
CA ASN A 31 8.80 -23.30 3.66
C ASN A 31 7.48 -23.01 4.40
N ASN A 32 7.26 -21.78 4.88
CA ASN A 32 6.05 -21.40 5.60
C ASN A 32 5.55 -19.98 5.22
N MET A 33 4.32 -19.91 4.73
CA MET A 33 3.62 -18.67 4.39
C MET A 33 2.75 -18.09 5.50
N ASP A 34 2.79 -18.66 6.70
CA ASP A 34 1.91 -18.32 7.83
C ASP A 34 1.89 -16.83 8.14
N SER A 35 3.02 -16.14 7.97
CA SER A 35 3.12 -14.69 8.14
C SER A 35 2.12 -13.92 7.28
N VAL A 36 1.88 -14.34 6.04
CA VAL A 36 0.92 -13.71 5.13
C VAL A 36 -0.48 -14.25 5.35
N THR A 37 -0.63 -15.58 5.42
CA THR A 37 -1.94 -16.21 5.52
C THR A 37 -2.64 -15.82 6.83
N SER A 38 -1.94 -15.82 7.98
CA SER A 38 -2.51 -15.42 9.28
C SER A 38 -3.01 -13.97 9.30
N LEU A 39 -2.35 -13.06 8.57
CA LEU A 39 -2.80 -11.67 8.45
C LEU A 39 -4.13 -11.59 7.71
N LEU A 40 -4.22 -12.30 6.58
CA LEU A 40 -5.42 -12.32 5.76
C LEU A 40 -6.58 -13.01 6.48
N ARG A 41 -6.32 -14.13 7.17
CA ARG A 41 -7.31 -14.80 8.03
C ARG A 41 -7.83 -13.89 9.13
N LYS A 42 -6.97 -13.06 9.71
CA LYS A 42 -7.39 -12.04 10.68
C LYS A 42 -8.28 -10.97 10.03
N TYR A 43 -7.99 -10.56 8.80
CA TYR A 43 -8.82 -9.60 8.08
C TYR A 43 -10.16 -10.18 7.59
N GLU A 44 -10.29 -11.50 7.43
CA GLU A 44 -11.60 -12.15 7.22
C GLU A 44 -12.56 -11.99 8.40
N GLN A 45 -12.03 -11.72 9.59
CA GLN A 45 -12.83 -11.45 10.80
C GLN A 45 -13.32 -9.99 10.87
N LEU A 46 -12.91 -9.12 9.94
CA LEU A 46 -13.44 -7.76 9.89
C LEU A 46 -14.92 -7.76 9.51
N PRO A 47 -15.69 -6.76 9.98
CA PRO A 47 -17.06 -6.54 9.53
C PRO A 47 -17.21 -6.54 8.01
N GLU A 48 -18.32 -7.10 7.52
CA GLU A 48 -18.57 -7.29 6.08
C GLU A 48 -18.51 -5.97 5.28
N ASP A 49 -18.95 -4.87 5.88
CA ASP A 49 -18.90 -3.54 5.25
C ASP A 49 -17.46 -3.09 4.97
N ILE A 50 -16.49 -3.54 5.76
CA ILE A 50 -15.07 -3.27 5.54
C ILE A 50 -14.50 -4.25 4.50
N ARG A 51 -14.77 -5.56 4.64
CA ARG A 51 -14.25 -6.58 3.72
C ARG A 51 -14.72 -6.39 2.28
N THR A 52 -15.93 -5.86 2.10
CA THR A 52 -16.46 -5.48 0.79
C THR A 52 -15.87 -4.15 0.29
N ALA A 53 -15.60 -3.18 1.17
CA ALA A 53 -15.08 -1.86 0.75
C ALA A 53 -13.56 -1.82 0.53
N VAL A 54 -12.80 -2.80 1.04
CA VAL A 54 -11.32 -2.82 0.98
C VAL A 54 -10.86 -3.90 0.03
N GLU A 55 -10.00 -3.53 -0.92
CA GLU A 55 -9.22 -4.49 -1.69
C GLU A 55 -7.86 -4.73 -1.03
N PHE A 56 -7.44 -5.99 -0.94
CA PHE A 56 -6.12 -6.42 -0.53
C PHE A 56 -5.31 -6.81 -1.76
N VAL A 57 -4.22 -6.10 -2.03
CA VAL A 57 -3.26 -6.48 -3.07
C VAL A 57 -2.01 -7.00 -2.37
N ILE A 58 -1.72 -8.28 -2.59
CA ILE A 58 -0.61 -9.00 -1.99
C ILE A 58 0.37 -9.31 -3.09
N VAL A 59 1.63 -8.93 -2.91
CA VAL A 59 2.69 -9.15 -3.90
C VAL A 59 3.75 -10.06 -3.32
N ASP A 60 3.90 -11.24 -3.90
CA ASP A 60 5.08 -12.07 -3.72
C ASP A 60 6.22 -11.50 -4.57
N ASP A 61 7.27 -11.06 -3.90
CA ASP A 61 8.46 -10.41 -4.46
C ASP A 61 9.51 -11.44 -4.92
N GLY A 62 9.09 -12.45 -5.69
CA GLY A 62 9.99 -13.43 -6.29
C GLY A 62 10.43 -14.55 -5.34
N SER A 63 9.57 -14.98 -4.41
CA SER A 63 9.89 -16.08 -3.49
C SER A 63 10.32 -17.35 -4.26
N PRO A 64 11.44 -17.98 -3.85
CA PRO A 64 11.97 -19.18 -4.51
C PRO A 64 11.18 -20.46 -4.18
N ILE A 65 10.24 -20.39 -3.24
CA ILE A 65 9.40 -21.52 -2.84
C ILE A 65 8.14 -21.61 -3.70
N GLU A 66 7.67 -22.83 -3.90
CA GLU A 66 6.32 -23.08 -4.43
C GLU A 66 5.31 -23.18 -3.30
N TYR A 67 4.11 -22.68 -3.56
CA TYR A 67 3.02 -22.69 -2.61
C TYR A 67 1.66 -22.55 -3.29
N GLU A 68 0.64 -23.03 -2.61
CA GLU A 68 -0.76 -22.85 -3.00
C GLU A 68 -1.37 -21.66 -2.25
N VAL A 69 -2.03 -20.77 -2.99
CA VAL A 69 -2.78 -19.67 -2.38
C VAL A 69 -4.12 -20.24 -1.91
N GLY A 70 -4.30 -20.31 -0.58
CA GLY A 70 -5.58 -20.71 0.00
C GLY A 70 -6.73 -19.78 -0.38
N GLU A 71 -7.97 -20.24 -0.21
CA GLU A 71 -9.15 -19.42 -0.47
C GLU A 71 -9.38 -18.40 0.65
N PHE A 72 -9.78 -17.19 0.29
CA PHE A 72 -10.07 -16.09 1.22
C PHE A 72 -11.39 -15.39 0.86
N ASP A 73 -12.24 -15.14 1.85
CA ASP A 73 -13.45 -14.33 1.79
C ASP A 73 -13.14 -12.82 1.94
N LEU A 74 -12.29 -12.33 1.02
CA LEU A 74 -11.83 -10.95 0.91
C LEU A 74 -11.81 -10.51 -0.55
N ASN A 75 -11.96 -9.20 -0.81
CA ASN A 75 -11.54 -8.65 -2.10
C ASN A 75 -10.03 -8.71 -2.21
N ILE A 76 -9.47 -9.69 -2.92
CA ILE A 76 -8.02 -9.92 -2.94
C ILE A 76 -7.51 -10.13 -4.35
N THR A 77 -6.32 -9.58 -4.60
CA THR A 77 -5.49 -9.89 -5.76
C THR A 77 -4.12 -10.32 -5.25
N TRP A 78 -3.75 -11.56 -5.50
CA TRP A 78 -2.43 -12.10 -5.20
C TRP A 78 -1.58 -12.12 -6.47
N LEU A 79 -0.45 -11.43 -6.43
CA LEU A 79 0.50 -11.31 -7.54
C LEU A 79 1.79 -12.01 -7.16
N ARG A 80 2.48 -12.59 -8.13
CA ARG A 80 3.83 -13.15 -7.97
C ARG A 80 4.73 -12.60 -9.06
N ILE A 81 5.81 -11.94 -8.64
CA ILE A 81 6.95 -11.60 -9.50
C ILE A 81 7.69 -12.90 -9.83
N LYS A 82 8.09 -13.08 -11.08
CA LYS A 82 8.68 -14.34 -11.57
C LYS A 82 10.18 -14.40 -11.36
N GLU A 83 10.81 -13.25 -11.24
CA GLU A 83 12.24 -13.09 -11.02
C GLU A 83 12.54 -12.90 -9.53
N ASP A 84 13.51 -13.65 -9.02
CA ASP A 84 14.11 -13.43 -7.69
C ASP A 84 15.10 -12.28 -7.78
N ILE A 85 14.59 -11.05 -7.66
CA ILE A 85 15.39 -9.83 -7.69
C ILE A 85 15.73 -9.44 -6.26
N ARG A 86 17.02 -9.44 -5.95
CA ARG A 86 17.54 -9.02 -4.65
C ARG A 86 17.02 -7.62 -4.29
N TRP A 87 16.47 -7.44 -3.09
CA TRP A 87 16.00 -6.13 -2.59
C TRP A 87 14.97 -5.40 -3.49
N ASN A 88 14.02 -6.12 -4.09
CA ASN A 88 13.04 -5.57 -5.04
C ASN A 88 11.76 -4.97 -4.42
N GLN A 89 11.82 -4.59 -3.15
CA GLN A 89 10.70 -3.98 -2.43
C GLN A 89 10.13 -2.71 -3.11
N ALA A 90 10.93 -2.00 -3.92
CA ALA A 90 10.46 -0.88 -4.75
C ALA A 90 9.50 -1.38 -5.86
N GLY A 91 9.93 -2.38 -6.63
CA GLY A 91 9.17 -3.03 -7.68
C GLY A 91 7.90 -3.69 -7.17
N ALA A 92 7.98 -4.44 -6.08
CA ALA A 92 6.82 -5.09 -5.47
C ALA A 92 5.75 -4.07 -5.04
N ARG A 93 6.14 -2.94 -4.45
CA ARG A 93 5.21 -1.85 -4.08
C ARG A 93 4.62 -1.17 -5.31
N ASN A 94 5.42 -0.89 -6.34
CA ASN A 94 4.95 -0.36 -7.62
C ASN A 94 3.90 -1.28 -8.25
N LEU A 95 4.16 -2.58 -8.28
CA LEU A 95 3.24 -3.59 -8.82
C LEU A 95 1.93 -3.59 -8.02
N GLY A 96 2.02 -3.61 -6.69
CA GLY A 96 0.85 -3.60 -5.82
C GLY A 96 -0.05 -2.37 -6.03
N VAL A 97 0.53 -1.18 -6.13
CA VAL A 97 -0.24 0.07 -6.37
C VAL A 97 -0.77 0.14 -7.81
N THR A 98 -0.10 -0.48 -8.78
CA THR A 98 -0.59 -0.59 -10.17
C THR A 98 -1.91 -1.35 -10.22
N TYR A 99 -2.04 -2.41 -9.42
CA TYR A 99 -3.25 -3.23 -9.35
C TYR A 99 -4.37 -2.67 -8.48
N ALA A 100 -4.10 -1.62 -7.71
CA ALA A 100 -5.08 -0.97 -6.84
C ALA A 100 -6.33 -0.50 -7.62
N LYS A 101 -7.50 -0.82 -7.09
CA LYS A 101 -8.82 -0.47 -7.67
C LYS A 101 -9.46 0.75 -7.04
N SER A 102 -8.94 1.18 -5.90
CA SER A 102 -9.27 2.44 -5.28
C SER A 102 -8.43 3.59 -5.84
N ASP A 103 -8.94 4.82 -5.72
CA ASP A 103 -8.23 6.06 -6.04
C ASP A 103 -7.21 6.48 -4.95
N LYS A 104 -7.27 5.80 -3.81
CA LYS A 104 -6.37 5.96 -2.65
C LYS A 104 -6.00 4.60 -2.07
N PHE A 105 -4.77 4.50 -1.60
CA PHE A 105 -4.22 3.25 -1.09
C PHE A 105 -3.46 3.45 0.21
N PHE A 106 -3.40 2.38 1.00
CA PHE A 106 -2.50 2.25 2.14
C PHE A 106 -1.47 1.19 1.79
N VAL A 107 -0.18 1.49 1.92
CA VAL A 107 0.90 0.53 1.73
C VAL A 107 1.65 0.31 3.02
N THR A 108 2.04 -0.93 3.29
CA THR A 108 2.88 -1.30 4.42
C THR A 108 3.59 -2.63 4.20
N ASP A 109 4.62 -2.85 5.00
CA ASP A 109 5.32 -4.13 5.10
C ASP A 109 4.45 -5.15 5.86
N LEU A 110 4.75 -6.44 5.69
CA LEU A 110 3.94 -7.53 6.23
C LEU A 110 3.91 -7.59 7.77
N ASP A 111 4.88 -6.97 8.43
CA ASP A 111 4.99 -6.88 9.88
C ASP A 111 4.05 -5.81 10.49
N HIS A 112 3.16 -5.19 9.70
CA HIS A 112 2.11 -4.30 10.23
C HIS A 112 0.71 -4.81 9.95
N GLU A 113 -0.17 -4.52 10.90
CA GLU A 113 -1.61 -4.70 10.74
C GLU A 113 -2.38 -3.42 11.08
N LEU A 114 -3.55 -3.28 10.45
CA LEU A 114 -4.49 -2.20 10.74
C LEU A 114 -5.65 -2.71 11.59
N PRO A 115 -6.03 -2.01 12.67
CA PRO A 115 -7.29 -2.27 13.35
C PRO A 115 -8.49 -1.82 12.52
N GLU A 116 -9.67 -2.32 12.91
CA GLU A 116 -10.96 -1.93 12.35
C GLU A 116 -11.16 -0.39 12.33
N GLU A 117 -10.86 0.32 13.43
CA GLU A 117 -11.01 1.78 13.50
C GLU A 117 -10.22 2.47 12.38
N THR A 118 -9.00 2.00 12.11
CA THR A 118 -8.14 2.57 11.07
C THR A 118 -8.69 2.28 9.68
N PHE A 119 -9.18 1.07 9.41
CA PHE A 119 -9.87 0.77 8.14
C PHE A 119 -11.08 1.68 7.94
N ARG A 120 -11.96 1.80 8.95
CA ARG A 120 -13.15 2.67 8.88
C ARG A 120 -12.78 4.12 8.59
N TYR A 121 -11.73 4.62 9.22
CA TYR A 121 -11.23 5.97 8.99
C TYR A 121 -10.74 6.16 7.55
N LEU A 122 -9.88 5.26 7.06
CA LEU A 122 -9.28 5.35 5.73
C LEU A 122 -10.31 5.18 4.60
N ILE A 123 -11.29 4.30 4.76
CA ILE A 123 -12.41 4.11 3.81
C ILE A 123 -13.17 5.43 3.63
N LYS A 124 -13.51 6.10 4.74
CA LYS A 124 -14.31 7.33 4.78
C LYS A 124 -13.52 8.57 4.36
N LEU A 125 -12.21 8.57 4.55
CA LEU A 125 -11.37 9.71 4.20
C LEU A 125 -11.43 9.98 2.69
N LYS A 126 -11.52 11.25 2.29
CA LYS A 126 -11.48 11.66 0.87
C LYS A 126 -10.13 11.30 0.24
N ASN A 127 -10.06 11.36 -1.09
CA ASN A 127 -8.77 11.25 -1.79
C ASN A 127 -7.77 12.26 -1.20
N PRO A 128 -6.55 11.84 -0.82
CA PRO A 128 -5.55 12.74 -0.23
C PRO A 128 -5.05 13.84 -1.18
N GLY A 129 -5.24 13.69 -2.49
CA GLY A 129 -4.64 14.56 -3.49
C GLY A 129 -3.12 14.63 -3.31
N ARG A 130 -2.61 15.81 -2.99
CA ARG A 130 -1.17 16.06 -2.74
C ARG A 130 -0.68 15.59 -1.37
N LYS A 131 -1.56 15.16 -0.47
CA LYS A 131 -1.18 14.77 0.89
C LYS A 131 -0.63 13.35 0.93
N PHE A 132 0.49 13.20 1.61
CA PHE A 132 1.18 11.95 1.88
C PHE A 132 1.12 11.69 3.39
N TYR A 133 0.32 10.73 3.81
CA TYR A 133 0.03 10.52 5.22
C TYR A 133 0.87 9.38 5.81
N LYS A 134 1.75 9.73 6.75
CA LYS A 134 2.35 8.77 7.69
C LYS A 134 1.32 8.35 8.72
N ILE A 135 1.51 7.17 9.30
CA ILE A 135 0.70 6.66 10.40
C ILE A 135 1.59 6.38 11.61
N TYR A 136 1.05 6.59 12.82
CA TYR A 136 1.70 6.20 14.05
C TYR A 136 1.58 4.69 14.26
N ARG A 137 2.57 4.12 14.92
CA ARG A 137 2.51 2.76 15.46
C ARG A 137 2.13 2.83 16.93
N LYS A 138 1.41 1.83 17.41
CA LYS A 138 1.08 1.64 18.82
C LYS A 138 1.73 0.34 19.31
N SER A 139 2.50 0.41 20.39
CA SER A 139 3.13 -0.77 20.96
C SER A 139 2.09 -1.71 21.57
N ARG A 140 2.32 -3.02 21.42
CA ARG A 140 1.56 -4.09 22.09
C ARG A 140 2.37 -4.82 23.15
N GLU A 141 3.64 -4.50 23.26
CA GLU A 141 4.58 -5.14 24.17
C GLU A 141 5.31 -4.05 24.95
N ASP A 142 5.77 -4.41 26.15
CA ASP A 142 6.57 -3.53 26.98
C ASP A 142 8.05 -3.60 26.58
N GLY A 143 8.77 -2.49 26.76
CA GLY A 143 10.21 -2.48 26.55
C GLY A 143 10.69 -2.43 25.09
N ILE A 144 9.83 -2.18 24.09
CA ILE A 144 10.27 -2.10 22.70
C ILE A 144 11.20 -0.88 22.52
N VAL A 145 12.43 -1.12 22.05
CA VAL A 145 13.40 -0.05 21.76
C VAL A 145 13.29 0.40 20.31
N ARG A 146 13.04 1.70 20.10
CA ARG A 146 13.04 2.34 18.78
C ARG A 146 13.77 3.67 18.84
N ARG A 147 14.78 3.85 17.98
CA ARG A 147 15.61 5.07 17.90
C ARG A 147 16.16 5.51 19.27
N GLY A 148 16.63 4.55 20.07
CA GLY A 148 17.18 4.79 21.41
C GLY A 148 16.15 5.10 22.50
N LYS A 149 14.85 5.06 22.21
CA LYS A 149 13.78 5.24 23.19
C LYS A 149 13.05 3.92 23.45
N VAL A 150 12.76 3.66 24.72
CA VAL A 150 11.93 2.53 25.19
C VAL A 150 10.46 2.93 25.10
N TYR A 151 9.63 2.01 24.60
CA TYR A 151 8.18 2.17 24.48
C TYR A 151 7.47 1.02 25.18
N ASN A 152 6.44 1.37 25.94
CA ASN A 152 5.59 0.41 26.64
C ASN A 152 4.25 0.21 25.93
N THR A 153 3.51 -0.81 26.37
CA THR A 153 2.21 -1.18 25.82
C THR A 153 1.27 0.02 25.76
N GLY A 154 0.72 0.26 24.58
CA GLY A 154 -0.19 1.36 24.33
C GLY A 154 0.46 2.69 23.99
N GLU A 155 1.78 2.84 24.21
CA GLU A 155 2.52 4.01 23.76
C GLU A 155 2.66 4.06 22.24
N ARG A 156 2.79 5.28 21.72
CA ARG A 156 2.85 5.55 20.29
C ARG A 156 4.24 5.97 19.87
N TYR A 157 4.64 5.53 18.68
CA TYR A 157 5.89 5.92 18.05
C TYR A 157 5.71 6.16 16.55
N TYR A 158 6.71 6.80 15.95
CA TYR A 158 6.68 7.17 14.53
C TYR A 158 6.74 5.92 13.64
N GLY A 159 5.89 5.89 12.60
CA GLY A 159 5.88 4.81 11.62
C GLY A 159 7.05 4.88 10.63
N HIS A 160 7.38 3.74 10.03
CA HIS A 160 8.43 3.63 9.01
C HIS A 160 8.07 4.39 7.73
N PRO A 161 9.05 4.94 6.97
CA PRO A 161 8.84 5.60 5.68
C PRO A 161 7.96 4.83 4.69
N ASN A 162 8.07 3.50 4.63
CA ASN A 162 7.27 2.62 3.75
C ASN A 162 5.86 2.26 4.26
N THR A 163 5.45 2.74 5.44
CA THR A 163 4.06 2.62 5.92
C THR A 163 3.32 3.95 5.73
N PHE A 164 2.43 4.07 4.74
CA PHE A 164 1.73 5.32 4.45
C PHE A 164 0.40 5.16 3.71
N PHE A 165 -0.39 6.24 3.74
CA PHE A 165 -1.63 6.41 2.99
C PHE A 165 -1.50 7.54 1.98
N MET A 166 -1.87 7.31 0.72
CA MET A 166 -1.69 8.28 -0.36
C MET A 166 -2.75 8.13 -1.47
N SER A 167 -2.91 9.19 -2.26
CA SER A 167 -3.60 9.13 -3.56
C SER A 167 -2.83 8.24 -4.55
N ARG A 168 -3.54 7.35 -5.25
CA ARG A 168 -2.98 6.54 -6.33
C ARG A 168 -2.52 7.40 -7.50
N ALA A 169 -3.31 8.43 -7.86
CA ALA A 169 -2.95 9.36 -8.92
C ALA A 169 -1.66 10.12 -8.59
N ARG A 170 -1.48 10.54 -7.33
CA ARG A 170 -0.27 11.24 -6.90
C ARG A 170 0.97 10.34 -6.92
N PHE A 171 0.82 9.07 -6.53
CA PHE A 171 1.89 8.08 -6.63
C PHE A 171 2.33 7.88 -8.09
N MET A 172 1.37 7.66 -9.00
CA MET A 172 1.66 7.43 -10.42
C MET A 172 2.16 8.68 -11.15
N ARG A 173 1.72 9.88 -10.75
CA ARG A 173 2.21 11.14 -11.32
C ARG A 173 3.73 11.27 -11.21
N PHE A 174 4.32 10.66 -10.19
CA PHE A 174 5.76 10.70 -9.93
C PHE A 174 6.40 9.32 -10.02
N PHE A 175 5.88 8.48 -10.91
CA PHE A 175 6.50 7.23 -11.34
C PHE A 175 6.72 6.19 -10.22
N GLY A 176 6.01 6.32 -9.10
CA GLY A 176 6.12 5.40 -7.97
C GLY A 176 7.49 5.42 -7.27
N TYR A 177 7.92 4.26 -6.78
CA TYR A 177 9.28 4.04 -6.31
C TYR A 177 10.25 3.94 -7.49
N ASP A 178 11.47 4.39 -7.30
CA ASP A 178 12.53 4.23 -8.30
C ASP A 178 13.13 2.83 -8.22
N GLU A 179 12.98 2.05 -9.30
CA GLU A 179 13.49 0.68 -9.36
C GLU A 179 14.99 0.60 -9.68
N GLU A 180 15.68 1.71 -9.94
CA GLU A 180 17.15 1.72 -10.06
C GLU A 180 17.83 1.31 -8.74
N PHE A 181 17.15 1.47 -7.60
CA PHE A 181 17.65 1.01 -6.30
C PHE A 181 17.49 -0.51 -6.10
N ALA A 182 16.71 -1.20 -6.94
CA ALA A 182 16.55 -2.64 -6.85
C ALA A 182 17.88 -3.35 -7.14
N GLY A 183 18.09 -4.53 -6.54
CA GLY A 183 19.37 -5.24 -6.52
C GLY A 183 20.15 -5.02 -5.23
N ASN A 184 19.97 -3.88 -4.56
CA ASN A 184 20.78 -3.44 -3.41
C ASN A 184 19.92 -2.93 -2.24
N TYR A 185 20.47 -2.95 -1.02
CA TYR A 185 19.70 -2.59 0.16
C TYR A 185 19.53 -1.08 0.31
N GLY A 186 18.30 -0.66 0.61
CA GLY A 186 17.99 0.63 1.17
C GLY A 186 18.06 1.82 0.19
N SER A 187 17.82 3.00 0.73
CA SER A 187 17.73 4.29 0.06
C SER A 187 16.49 4.58 -0.77
N GLU A 188 15.83 3.54 -1.29
CA GLU A 188 14.63 3.71 -2.10
C GLU A 188 13.47 4.36 -1.31
N ASP A 189 13.37 4.04 -0.01
CA ASP A 189 12.29 4.49 0.86
C ASP A 189 12.38 5.97 1.20
N PHE A 190 13.55 6.43 1.64
CA PHE A 190 13.75 7.83 1.97
C PHE A 190 13.80 8.68 0.70
N ARG A 191 14.41 8.18 -0.39
CA ARG A 191 14.45 8.90 -1.67
C ARG A 191 13.05 9.11 -2.20
N PHE A 192 12.20 8.10 -2.18
CA PHE A 192 10.79 8.23 -2.57
C PHE A 192 10.10 9.36 -1.77
N VAL A 193 10.25 9.37 -0.45
CA VAL A 193 9.66 10.43 0.39
C VAL A 193 10.23 11.81 0.07
N LYS A 194 11.53 11.94 -0.17
CA LYS A 194 12.19 13.21 -0.52
C LYS A 194 11.75 13.71 -1.89
N TYR A 195 11.75 12.84 -2.88
CA TYR A 195 11.32 13.14 -4.24
C TYR A 195 9.87 13.62 -4.27
N GLN A 196 8.98 12.95 -3.54
CA GLN A 196 7.60 13.39 -3.36
C GLN A 196 7.52 14.82 -2.78
N LYS A 197 8.34 15.15 -1.78
CA LYS A 197 8.37 16.50 -1.18
C LYS A 197 8.89 17.54 -2.15
N TYR A 198 9.96 17.25 -2.88
CA TYR A 198 10.56 18.17 -3.86
C TYR A 198 9.56 18.55 -4.96
N HIS A 199 8.63 17.64 -5.29
CA HIS A 199 7.58 17.89 -6.26
C HIS A 199 6.24 18.32 -5.64
N GLY A 200 6.29 18.81 -4.39
CA GLY A 200 5.17 19.49 -3.74
C GLY A 200 4.13 18.58 -3.09
N SER A 201 4.45 17.32 -2.79
CA SER A 201 3.60 16.48 -1.94
C SER A 201 3.75 16.90 -0.47
N GLN A 202 2.64 16.96 0.25
CA GLN A 202 2.59 17.42 1.64
C GLN A 202 2.62 16.23 2.59
N GLN A 203 3.77 15.98 3.20
CA GLN A 203 3.89 14.93 4.22
C GLN A 203 3.22 15.38 5.53
N GLN A 204 2.29 14.58 6.03
CA GLN A 204 1.60 14.79 7.30
C GLN A 204 1.43 13.47 8.03
N TYR A 205 1.09 13.50 9.32
CA TYR A 205 0.61 12.31 10.01
C TYR A 205 -0.91 12.27 10.00
N LEU A 206 -1.49 11.07 9.94
CA LEU A 206 -2.88 10.83 10.31
C LEU A 206 -3.12 11.28 11.77
N PRO A 207 -4.38 11.57 12.16
CA PRO A 207 -4.70 11.88 13.55
C PRO A 207 -4.14 10.81 14.49
N LYS A 208 -3.55 11.21 15.62
CA LYS A 208 -2.81 10.31 16.55
C LYS A 208 -3.61 9.09 17.04
N ARG A 209 -4.95 9.16 17.02
CA ARG A 209 -5.82 8.01 17.38
C ARG A 209 -5.79 6.90 16.32
N ILE A 210 -5.57 7.27 15.07
CA ILE A 210 -5.48 6.34 13.94
C ILE A 210 -4.05 5.80 13.88
N CYS A 211 -3.91 4.50 14.16
CA CYS A 211 -2.62 3.83 14.29
C CYS A 211 -2.61 2.47 13.60
N CYS A 212 -1.41 1.95 13.36
CA CYS A 212 -1.17 0.55 13.04
C CYS A 212 -0.44 -0.14 14.20
N PHE A 213 -0.41 -1.47 14.16
CA PHE A 213 0.33 -2.29 15.12
C PHE A 213 1.43 -3.06 14.41
N GLU A 214 2.59 -3.17 15.07
CA GLU A 214 3.59 -4.16 14.67
C GLU A 214 3.07 -5.55 15.06
N ARG A 215 3.26 -6.50 14.16
CA ARG A 215 2.97 -7.91 14.35
C ARG A 215 4.25 -8.59 14.85
N ASN A 216 4.07 -9.53 15.78
CA ASN A 216 5.13 -10.45 16.13
C ASN A 216 5.20 -11.52 15.01
N VAL A 217 6.01 -11.24 14.01
CA VAL A 217 6.36 -12.17 12.93
C VAL A 217 7.75 -12.69 13.29
N ASP A 218 7.97 -13.99 13.23
CA ASP A 218 9.26 -14.62 13.55
C ASP A 218 10.38 -13.98 12.72
N ARG A 219 11.10 -13.02 13.29
CA ARG A 219 12.04 -12.18 12.52
C ARG A 219 13.27 -12.97 12.09
N ASP A 220 13.64 -13.98 12.84
CA ASP A 220 14.81 -14.82 12.57
C ASP A 220 14.44 -15.92 11.55
N GLY A 221 13.18 -16.39 11.59
CA GLY A 221 12.59 -17.37 10.67
C GLY A 221 11.72 -16.79 9.54
N SER A 222 11.79 -15.50 9.22
CA SER A 222 11.02 -14.96 8.07
C SER A 222 11.68 -13.83 7.30
N TYR A 223 12.78 -13.28 7.79
CA TYR A 223 13.59 -12.33 7.02
C TYR A 223 14.58 -13.06 6.12
N HIS A 224 14.81 -12.49 4.94
CA HIS A 224 15.81 -12.98 3.99
C HIS A 224 17.22 -12.97 4.62
N SER A 225 18.08 -13.90 4.19
CA SER A 225 19.48 -14.03 4.63
C SER A 225 20.41 -12.93 4.10
N LEU A 226 19.87 -11.93 3.40
CA LEU A 226 20.64 -10.89 2.74
C LEU A 226 21.26 -9.90 3.73
N GLN A 227 22.55 -9.64 3.54
CA GLN A 227 23.25 -8.58 4.25
C GLN A 227 22.71 -7.20 3.85
N ARG A 228 22.43 -6.38 4.86
CA ARG A 228 22.00 -4.99 4.72
C ARG A 228 23.22 -4.10 4.55
N ASP A 229 23.47 -3.65 3.32
CA ASP A 229 24.59 -2.78 2.97
C ASP A 229 24.13 -1.63 2.07
N LEU A 230 24.48 -0.41 2.44
CA LEU A 230 24.12 0.81 1.72
C LEU A 230 25.21 1.24 0.71
N ALA A 231 26.34 0.53 0.62
CA ALA A 231 27.49 0.93 -0.19
C ALA A 231 27.12 1.19 -1.66
N ASP A 232 26.29 0.34 -2.26
CA ASP A 232 25.88 0.48 -3.67
C ASP A 232 24.82 1.56 -3.89
N ASN A 233 23.83 1.64 -2.99
CA ASN A 233 22.71 2.57 -3.15
C ASN A 233 23.01 4.00 -2.66
N THR A 234 24.05 4.20 -1.85
CA THR A 234 24.44 5.54 -1.38
C THR A 234 24.92 6.44 -2.54
N PRO A 235 25.84 6.01 -3.43
CA PRO A 235 26.22 6.79 -4.61
C PRO A 235 25.03 7.09 -5.54
N ILE A 236 24.13 6.12 -5.75
CA ILE A 236 22.93 6.29 -6.57
C ILE A 236 22.04 7.39 -5.96
N ASP A 237 21.80 7.35 -4.65
CA ASP A 237 21.00 8.35 -3.96
C ASP A 237 21.62 9.76 -4.05
N LEU A 238 22.93 9.86 -3.86
CA LEU A 238 23.66 11.13 -3.95
C LEU A 238 23.55 11.72 -5.35
N ARG A 239 23.78 10.92 -6.40
CA ARG A 239 23.63 11.35 -7.80
C ARG A 239 22.20 11.82 -8.07
N LYS A 240 21.19 11.05 -7.68
CA LYS A 240 19.76 11.41 -7.88
C LYS A 240 19.37 12.68 -7.13
N LYS A 241 19.94 12.89 -5.94
CA LYS A 241 19.76 14.13 -5.19
C LYS A 241 20.31 15.31 -5.97
N GLU A 242 21.55 15.20 -6.45
CA GLU A 242 22.23 16.23 -7.21
C GLU A 242 21.49 16.54 -8.52
N GLU A 243 21.06 15.53 -9.27
CA GLU A 243 20.23 15.71 -10.47
C GLU A 243 18.94 16.49 -10.18
N CYS A 244 18.24 16.15 -9.09
CA CYS A 244 17.02 16.85 -8.70
C CYS A 244 17.30 18.30 -8.24
N GLU A 245 18.43 18.55 -7.57
CA GLU A 245 18.82 19.89 -7.10
C GLU A 245 19.30 20.80 -8.24
N LEU A 246 19.98 20.24 -9.24
CA LEU A 246 20.50 20.97 -10.39
C LEU A 246 19.44 21.23 -11.47
N PHE A 247 18.65 20.22 -11.81
CA PHE A 247 17.76 20.27 -12.98
C PHE A 247 16.27 20.45 -12.62
N GLY A 248 15.86 20.10 -11.40
CA GLY A 248 14.46 20.18 -10.98
C GLY A 248 13.56 19.25 -11.79
N ASP A 249 12.35 19.72 -12.16
CA ASP A 249 11.41 19.13 -13.13
C ASP A 249 11.42 17.60 -13.29
N GLU A 250 11.22 16.86 -12.19
CA GLU A 250 11.13 15.40 -12.17
C GLU A 250 12.43 14.64 -12.56
N TYR A 251 13.59 15.32 -12.60
CA TYR A 251 14.93 14.72 -12.69
C TYR A 251 15.32 14.04 -11.37
N GLY A 252 16.31 13.12 -11.42
CA GLY A 252 16.69 12.29 -10.27
C GLY A 252 15.86 11.02 -10.10
N GLN A 253 15.01 10.67 -11.09
CA GLN A 253 14.16 9.48 -11.06
C GLN A 253 14.28 8.71 -12.40
N SER A 254 14.66 7.43 -12.35
CA SER A 254 15.18 6.65 -13.49
C SER A 254 14.15 6.29 -14.58
N ARG A 255 12.86 6.40 -14.28
CA ARG A 255 11.73 5.90 -15.11
C ARG A 255 11.72 4.38 -15.32
N ILE A 256 12.59 3.63 -14.64
CA ILE A 256 12.48 2.17 -14.54
C ILE A 256 11.22 1.87 -13.71
N PHE A 257 10.29 1.13 -14.30
CA PHE A 257 9.00 0.83 -13.68
C PHE A 257 8.48 -0.53 -14.16
N LEU A 258 8.32 -1.46 -13.21
CA LEU A 258 7.94 -2.84 -13.43
C LEU A 258 8.86 -3.55 -14.44
N ASN A 259 10.19 -3.42 -14.26
CA ASN A 259 11.18 -4.03 -15.14
C ASN A 259 11.42 -5.52 -14.82
N PHE A 260 10.32 -6.27 -14.72
CA PHE A 260 10.26 -7.70 -14.40
C PHE A 260 8.92 -8.26 -14.88
N THR A 261 8.78 -9.58 -14.90
CA THR A 261 7.52 -10.24 -15.26
C THR A 261 6.78 -10.71 -14.01
N TRP A 262 5.46 -10.80 -14.11
CA TRP A 262 4.64 -11.25 -13.00
C TRP A 262 3.42 -12.01 -13.48
N GLU A 263 2.78 -12.72 -12.56
CA GLU A 263 1.51 -13.37 -12.77
C GLU A 263 0.52 -13.08 -11.65
N ILE A 264 -0.74 -13.38 -11.92
CA ILE A 264 -1.80 -13.35 -10.92
C ILE A 264 -2.01 -14.78 -10.44
N LYS A 265 -1.60 -15.08 -9.21
CA LYS A 265 -1.78 -16.42 -8.61
C LYS A 265 -3.22 -16.65 -8.17
N TYR A 266 -3.87 -15.62 -7.63
CA TYR A 266 -5.22 -15.74 -7.08
C TYR A 266 -5.99 -14.42 -7.14
N ARG A 267 -7.29 -14.52 -7.37
CA ARG A 267 -8.23 -13.39 -7.29
C ARG A 267 -9.54 -13.83 -6.70
N HIS A 268 -10.03 -13.04 -5.77
CA HIS A 268 -11.41 -13.14 -5.30
C HIS A 268 -12.05 -11.74 -5.23
N ASN A 269 -13.34 -11.67 -5.55
CA ASN A 269 -14.12 -10.44 -5.58
C ASN A 269 -15.34 -10.62 -4.67
N LYS A 270 -15.32 -9.95 -3.52
CA LYS A 270 -16.41 -9.95 -2.55
C LYS A 270 -17.29 -8.72 -2.80
N ARG A 271 -18.43 -8.95 -3.45
CA ARG A 271 -19.38 -7.88 -3.80
C ARG A 271 -20.23 -7.48 -2.59
N PRO A 272 -20.61 -6.19 -2.48
CA PRO A 272 -21.63 -5.80 -1.51
C PRO A 272 -22.98 -6.38 -1.91
N VAL A 273 -23.75 -6.81 -0.92
CA VAL A 273 -25.13 -7.30 -1.11
C VAL A 273 -26.05 -6.17 -1.55
N THR A 274 -25.83 -4.96 -1.04
CA THR A 274 -26.66 -3.78 -1.30
C THR A 274 -25.98 -2.78 -2.22
N LEU A 275 -26.78 -2.15 -3.07
CA LEU A 275 -26.34 -1.04 -3.90
C LEU A 275 -26.34 0.27 -3.10
N PRO A 276 -25.48 1.24 -3.47
CA PRO A 276 -25.54 2.57 -2.88
C PRO A 276 -26.89 3.24 -3.19
N PRO A 277 -27.33 4.19 -2.33
CA PRO A 277 -28.58 4.90 -2.54
C PRO A 277 -28.57 5.71 -3.85
N PHE A 278 -29.73 5.81 -4.49
CA PHE A 278 -29.88 6.58 -5.72
C PHE A 278 -29.60 8.06 -5.49
N ASN A 279 -28.72 8.65 -6.30
CA ASN A 279 -28.47 10.09 -6.33
C ASN A 279 -28.87 10.67 -7.69
N LYS A 280 -30.15 11.02 -7.83
CA LYS A 280 -30.73 11.54 -9.08
C LYS A 280 -30.10 12.87 -9.53
N CYS A 281 -29.66 13.69 -8.57
CA CYS A 281 -29.06 14.99 -8.84
C CYS A 281 -27.57 14.91 -9.19
N TRP A 282 -26.93 13.73 -9.09
CA TRP A 282 -25.50 13.60 -9.34
C TRP A 282 -25.12 14.09 -10.73
N LYS A 283 -25.83 13.63 -11.78
CA LYS A 283 -25.55 14.02 -13.16
C LYS A 283 -25.84 15.51 -13.41
N SER A 284 -26.97 16.03 -12.95
CA SER A 284 -27.37 17.41 -13.21
C SER A 284 -26.48 18.45 -12.50
N LEU A 285 -25.94 18.11 -11.33
CA LEU A 285 -25.05 18.97 -10.55
C LEU A 285 -23.56 18.82 -10.92
N TRP A 286 -23.25 18.42 -12.16
CA TRP A 286 -21.85 18.25 -12.58
C TRP A 286 -21.08 19.57 -12.58
N TRP A 287 -21.70 20.65 -13.05
CA TRP A 287 -21.08 21.99 -13.13
C TRP A 287 -20.76 22.54 -11.73
N PHE A 288 -21.55 22.17 -10.72
CA PHE A 288 -21.26 22.55 -9.34
C PHE A 288 -19.97 21.87 -8.83
N ARG A 289 -19.73 20.61 -9.20
CA ARG A 289 -18.45 19.94 -8.88
C ARG A 289 -17.27 20.49 -9.70
N TYR A 290 -17.53 21.01 -10.90
CA TYR A 290 -16.53 21.71 -11.70
C TYR A 290 -16.09 23.03 -11.05
N LEU A 291 -17.04 23.83 -10.57
CA LEU A 291 -16.74 25.12 -9.93
C LEU A 291 -16.13 24.97 -8.53
N PHE A 292 -16.47 23.91 -7.80
CA PHE A 292 -16.03 23.68 -6.44
C PHE A 292 -15.18 22.40 -6.35
N GLU A 293 -13.86 22.55 -6.52
CA GLU A 293 -12.87 21.47 -6.44
C GLU A 293 -13.07 20.51 -5.23
N PRO A 294 -13.38 20.97 -4.00
CA PRO A 294 -13.60 20.06 -2.86
C PRO A 294 -14.78 19.09 -3.01
N LEU A 295 -15.67 19.34 -3.98
CA LEU A 295 -16.81 18.50 -4.35
C LEU A 295 -16.52 17.62 -5.57
N SER A 296 -15.50 17.97 -6.37
CA SER A 296 -14.89 17.03 -7.29
C SER A 296 -14.20 15.95 -6.46
N ARG A 297 -14.52 14.69 -6.75
CA ARG A 297 -13.89 13.55 -6.06
C ARG A 297 -12.47 13.39 -6.53
#